data_AF-A0A7W7Y5C1-F1
#
_entry.id   AF-A0A7W7Y5C1-F1
#
_cell.length_a   1.000
_cell.length_b   1.000
_cell.length_c   1.000
_cell.angle_alpha   90.00
_cell.angle_beta   90.00
_cell.angle_gamma   90.00
#
_symmetry.space_group_name_H-M   'P 1'
#
loop_
_entity.id
_entity.type
_entity.pdbx_description
1 polymer ?
#
loop_
_entity_poly.entity_id
_entity_poly.type
_entity_poly.pdbx_seq_one_letter_code
_entity_poly.pdbx_strand_id
1 'polypeptide(L)'
;MKLDELKHNDGQDGRSAYVGYDGKVYDVTKSRMWKNGVHARVHKAGEDLTQAMKSAPHGPEVFEGFAEVGQIEVQKNQAQAQEQDPLERWQQWYRKYHPHPMFIHFPIGLLNFAILMYILYLVTGAESLETTAFHAMAVMVISIIPSVASGWFSWKVNYLGAWNRIFAVKTFCSAILFTMALIVVLIRLSFPEVAFGSGGLFWLYTLLFFGQLPVSGAIGYYGGKLTWQS
;
A
#
# COMPACT_ATOMS: atom_id res chain seq x y z
N MET A 1 11.94 -16.94 30.17
CA MET A 1 11.32 -15.65 30.56
C MET A 1 9.85 -15.73 30.25
N LYS A 2 8.98 -15.47 31.24
CA LYS A 2 7.53 -15.42 31.02
C LYS A 2 7.13 -14.13 30.31
N LEU A 3 5.99 -14.12 29.62
CA LEU A 3 5.52 -12.93 28.90
C LEU A 3 5.36 -11.71 29.82
N ASP A 4 4.96 -11.93 31.07
CA ASP A 4 4.80 -10.84 32.05
C ASP A 4 6.15 -10.30 32.55
N GLU A 5 7.19 -11.13 32.57
CA GLU A 5 8.57 -10.69 32.84
C GLU A 5 9.12 -9.87 31.67
N LEU A 6 8.78 -10.24 30.42
CA LEU A 6 9.15 -9.46 29.24
C LEU A 6 8.54 -8.05 29.31
N LYS A 7 7.23 -7.93 29.60
CA LYS A 7 6.54 -6.65 29.74
C LYS A 7 7.15 -5.71 30.78
N HIS A 8 7.81 -6.23 31.81
CA HIS A 8 8.46 -5.40 32.82
C HIS A 8 9.69 -4.66 32.28
N ASN A 9 10.34 -5.23 31.25
CA ASN A 9 11.51 -4.68 30.57
C ASN A 9 11.09 -3.81 29.38
N ASP A 10 10.33 -2.76 29.67
CA ASP A 10 9.71 -1.86 28.69
C ASP A 10 10.55 -0.63 28.33
N GLY A 11 11.79 -0.50 28.83
CA GLY A 11 12.65 0.63 28.54
C GLY A 11 12.24 1.97 29.18
N GLN A 12 11.27 1.98 30.09
CA GLN A 12 10.77 3.17 30.77
C GLN A 12 11.27 3.26 32.22
N ASP A 13 11.32 4.49 32.76
CA ASP A 13 11.72 4.75 34.15
C ASP A 13 13.08 4.15 34.54
N GLY A 14 14.01 4.09 33.57
CA GLY A 14 15.36 3.53 33.75
C GLY A 14 15.44 1.99 33.69
N ARG A 15 14.33 1.30 33.41
CA ARG A 15 14.30 -0.16 33.18
C ARG A 15 14.94 -0.52 31.85
N SER A 16 15.43 -1.75 31.73
CA SER A 16 15.93 -2.30 30.46
C SER A 16 14.82 -2.38 29.42
N ALA A 17 15.17 -2.32 28.13
CA ALA A 17 14.27 -2.46 27.00
C ALA A 17 14.53 -3.78 26.29
N TYR A 18 13.63 -4.76 26.44
CA TYR A 18 13.74 -6.07 25.80
C TYR A 18 12.65 -6.28 24.76
N VAL A 19 12.94 -7.05 23.71
CA VAL A 19 11.96 -7.40 22.67
C VAL A 19 11.98 -8.89 22.37
N GLY A 20 10.80 -9.46 22.16
CA GLY A 20 10.62 -10.83 21.72
C GLY A 20 10.68 -10.96 20.20
N TYR A 21 11.40 -11.95 19.69
CA TYR A 21 11.32 -12.35 18.29
C TYR A 21 11.64 -13.84 18.14
N ASP A 22 10.74 -14.58 17.50
CA ASP A 22 10.86 -16.01 17.18
C ASP A 22 11.24 -16.87 18.41
N GLY A 23 10.56 -16.62 19.53
CA GLY A 23 10.79 -17.32 20.79
C GLY A 23 12.05 -16.89 21.56
N LYS A 24 12.84 -15.94 21.04
CA LYS A 24 14.03 -15.38 21.70
C LYS A 24 13.76 -13.98 22.23
N VAL A 25 14.51 -13.57 23.25
CA VAL A 25 14.45 -12.24 23.85
C VAL A 25 15.76 -11.52 23.62
N TYR A 26 15.71 -10.33 23.04
CA TYR A 26 16.87 -9.51 22.71
C TYR A 26 16.89 -8.23 23.55
N ASP A 27 18.06 -7.88 24.09
CA ASP A 27 18.29 -6.62 24.79
C ASP A 27 18.59 -5.49 23.82
N VAL A 28 17.62 -4.58 23.67
CA VAL A 28 17.70 -3.39 22.80
C VAL A 28 17.93 -2.10 23.57
N THR A 29 18.25 -2.17 24.88
CA THR A 29 18.39 -1.01 25.78
C THR A 29 19.38 0.04 25.27
N LYS A 30 20.47 -0.40 24.63
CA LYS A 30 21.52 0.50 24.12
C LYS A 30 21.20 1.07 22.74
N SER A 31 20.11 0.64 22.10
CA SER A 31 19.73 1.11 20.77
C SER A 31 19.13 2.52 20.83
N ARG A 32 19.70 3.44 20.06
CA ARG A 32 19.10 4.78 19.87
C ARG A 32 17.71 4.71 19.24
N MET A 33 17.40 3.64 18.51
CA MET A 33 16.11 3.41 17.86
C MET A 33 15.01 2.94 18.81
N TRP A 34 15.35 2.61 20.06
CA TRP A 34 14.45 2.12 21.11
C TRP A 34 14.43 3.05 22.33
N LYS A 35 14.70 4.34 22.12
CA LYS A 35 14.74 5.33 23.22
C LYS A 35 13.39 5.35 23.96
N ASN A 36 13.45 5.28 25.29
CA ASN A 36 12.28 5.17 26.18
C ASN A 36 11.38 3.96 25.85
N GLY A 37 11.98 2.89 25.30
CA GLY A 37 11.26 1.67 24.97
C GLY A 37 10.33 1.75 23.78
N VAL A 38 10.43 2.80 22.95
CA VAL A 38 9.55 2.98 21.79
C VAL A 38 10.36 2.95 20.50
N HIS A 39 9.89 2.18 19.53
CA HIS A 39 10.46 2.12 18.18
C HIS A 39 9.44 2.55 17.12
N ALA A 40 9.88 3.42 16.21
CA ALA A 40 9.06 3.98 15.13
C ALA A 40 7.72 4.59 15.60
N ARG A 41 7.60 5.00 16.88
CA ARG A 41 6.39 5.49 17.56
C ARG A 41 5.25 4.48 17.72
N VAL A 42 5.38 3.27 17.17
CA VAL A 42 4.30 2.28 17.10
C VAL A 42 4.61 1.04 17.93
N HIS A 43 5.88 0.61 17.97
CA HIS A 43 6.28 -0.61 18.65
C HIS A 43 6.86 -0.30 20.02
N LYS A 44 6.59 -1.17 21.01
CA LYS A 44 7.06 -1.00 22.38
C LYS A 44 7.95 -2.16 22.79
N ALA A 45 8.97 -1.84 23.59
CA ALA A 45 9.72 -2.84 24.32
C ALA A 45 8.81 -3.50 25.35
N GLY A 46 9.14 -4.74 25.72
CA GLY A 46 8.32 -5.61 26.55
C GLY A 46 7.27 -6.41 25.77
N GLU A 47 7.31 -6.38 24.43
CA GLU A 47 6.38 -7.12 23.55
C GLU A 47 7.10 -8.19 22.73
N ASP A 48 6.36 -9.22 22.32
CA ASP A 48 6.78 -10.14 21.25
C ASP A 48 6.42 -9.54 19.89
N LEU A 49 7.45 -9.16 19.14
CA LEU A 49 7.35 -8.46 17.87
C LEU A 49 7.50 -9.40 16.67
N THR A 50 7.40 -10.71 16.87
CA THR A 50 7.49 -11.72 15.79
C THR A 50 6.52 -11.43 14.65
N GLN A 51 5.28 -11.04 14.96
CA GLN A 51 4.30 -10.67 13.91
C GLN A 51 4.58 -9.29 13.32
N ALA A 52 4.99 -8.32 14.14
CA ALA A 52 5.30 -6.97 13.68
C ALA A 52 6.48 -6.95 12.70
N MET A 53 7.47 -7.84 12.88
CA MET A 53 8.64 -7.98 12.01
C MET A 53 8.26 -8.33 10.56
N LYS A 54 7.12 -8.98 10.32
CA LYS A 54 6.65 -9.32 8.96
C LYS A 54 6.31 -8.09 8.10
N SER A 55 6.01 -6.97 8.75
CA SER A 55 5.70 -5.68 8.11
C SER A 55 6.81 -4.63 8.29
N ALA A 56 7.94 -5.02 8.89
CA ALA A 56 9.05 -4.10 9.12
C ALA A 56 9.78 -3.79 7.81
N PRO A 57 10.39 -2.59 7.67
CA PRO A 57 11.21 -2.23 6.51
C PRO A 57 12.61 -2.89 6.50
N HIS A 58 12.85 -3.86 7.39
CA HIS A 58 14.09 -4.60 7.57
C HIS A 58 13.75 -6.04 8.02
N GLY A 59 14.68 -6.98 7.87
CA GLY A 59 14.51 -8.34 8.33
C GLY A 59 15.07 -8.58 9.74
N PRO A 60 15.09 -9.85 10.20
CA PRO A 60 15.56 -10.23 11.52
C PRO A 60 17.07 -10.10 11.74
N GLU A 61 17.86 -9.87 10.68
CA GLU A 61 19.29 -9.59 10.75
C GLU A 61 19.64 -8.43 11.68
N VAL A 62 18.69 -7.51 11.93
CA VAL A 62 18.86 -6.42 12.90
C VAL A 62 19.14 -6.93 14.33
N PHE A 63 18.74 -8.16 14.65
CA PHE A 63 18.98 -8.76 15.97
C PHE A 63 20.40 -9.30 16.15
N GLU A 64 21.19 -9.48 15.08
CA GLU A 64 22.58 -9.94 15.19
C GLU A 64 23.47 -8.98 15.99
N GLY A 65 23.09 -7.69 16.04
CA GLY A 65 23.78 -6.66 16.82
C GLY A 65 23.34 -6.57 18.30
N PHE A 66 22.39 -7.39 18.75
CA PHE A 66 21.84 -7.34 20.11
C PHE A 66 22.09 -8.64 20.87
N ALA A 67 22.22 -8.52 22.19
CA ALA A 67 22.42 -9.68 23.05
C ALA A 67 21.12 -10.46 23.21
N GLU A 68 21.16 -11.76 22.93
CA GLU A 68 20.09 -12.70 23.32
C GLU A 68 20.16 -12.89 24.85
N VAL A 69 19.15 -12.41 25.58
CA VAL A 69 19.09 -12.43 27.06
C VAL A 69 18.14 -13.48 27.61
N GLY A 70 17.48 -14.24 26.74
CA GLY A 70 16.67 -15.37 27.14
C GLY A 70 15.76 -15.88 26.02
N GLN A 71 14.90 -16.82 26.39
CA GLN A 71 13.85 -17.35 25.53
C GLN A 71 12.49 -17.09 26.17
N ILE A 72 11.49 -16.84 25.33
CA ILE A 72 10.10 -16.69 25.75
C ILE A 72 9.58 -18.10 26.06
N GLU A 73 9.18 -18.32 27.31
CA GLU A 73 8.45 -19.53 27.66
C GLU A 73 7.08 -19.45 26.98
N VAL A 74 6.97 -20.09 25.82
CA VAL A 74 5.68 -20.36 25.20
C VAL A 74 4.94 -21.28 26.17
N GLN A 75 4.01 -20.72 26.95
CA GLN A 75 2.96 -21.55 27.53
C GLN A 75 2.30 -22.25 26.35
N LYS A 76 2.60 -23.53 26.16
CA LYS A 76 1.82 -24.43 25.30
C LYS A 76 0.46 -24.62 25.98
N ASN A 77 -0.32 -23.55 26.10
CA ASN A 77 -1.76 -23.69 26.12
C ASN A 77 -2.06 -24.31 24.78
N GLN A 78 -2.51 -25.56 24.84
CA GLN A 78 -2.78 -26.46 23.75
C GLN A 78 -3.21 -25.67 22.52
N ALA A 79 -2.27 -25.51 21.57
CA ALA A 79 -2.61 -25.30 20.18
C ALA A 79 -3.28 -26.61 19.75
N GLN A 80 -4.53 -26.78 20.16
CA GLN A 80 -5.44 -27.69 19.52
C GLN A 80 -5.31 -27.39 18.03
N ALA A 81 -5.20 -28.45 17.24
CA ALA A 81 -5.34 -28.40 15.79
C ALA A 81 -6.73 -27.84 15.48
N GLN A 82 -6.88 -26.53 15.59
CA GLN A 82 -8.01 -25.78 15.12
C GLN A 82 -7.76 -25.72 13.63
N GLU A 83 -8.54 -26.51 12.89
CA GLU A 83 -8.63 -26.45 11.45
C GLU A 83 -8.65 -24.96 11.07
N GLN A 84 -7.54 -24.45 10.51
CA GLN A 84 -7.39 -23.02 10.25
C GLN A 84 -8.61 -22.57 9.44
N ASP A 85 -9.38 -21.61 9.97
CA ASP A 85 -10.53 -21.05 9.26
C ASP A 85 -10.09 -20.75 7.82
N PRO A 86 -10.81 -21.26 6.79
CA PRO A 86 -10.48 -20.99 5.39
C PRO A 86 -10.20 -19.51 5.11
N LEU A 87 -10.86 -18.60 5.82
CA LEU A 87 -10.61 -17.16 5.74
C LEU A 87 -9.21 -16.77 6.25
N GLU A 88 -8.75 -17.31 7.37
CA GLU A 88 -7.41 -17.04 7.91
C GLU A 88 -6.31 -17.46 6.93
N ARG A 89 -6.50 -18.58 6.23
CA ARG A 89 -5.56 -19.02 5.17
C ARG A 89 -5.45 -17.99 4.06
N TRP A 90 -6.58 -17.44 3.59
CA TRP A 90 -6.59 -16.39 2.57
C TRP A 90 -6.00 -15.08 3.08
N GLN A 91 -6.26 -14.70 4.33
CA GLN A 91 -5.65 -13.53 4.96
C GLN A 91 -4.13 -13.68 5.09
N GLN A 92 -3.64 -14.85 5.50
CA GLN A 92 -2.21 -15.14 5.56
C GLN A 92 -1.56 -15.07 4.18
N TRP A 93 -2.21 -15.64 3.16
CA TRP A 93 -1.74 -15.55 1.78
C TRP A 93 -1.68 -14.10 1.30
N TYR A 94 -2.75 -13.32 1.55
CA TYR A 94 -2.77 -11.90 1.19
C TYR A 94 -1.66 -11.11 1.90
N ARG A 95 -1.45 -11.34 3.20
CA ARG A 95 -0.36 -10.71 3.98
C ARG A 95 1.04 -11.13 3.52
N LYS A 96 1.18 -12.26 2.81
CA LYS A 96 2.47 -12.67 2.26
C LYS A 96 2.77 -11.98 0.94
N TYR A 97 1.77 -11.87 0.06
CA TYR A 97 1.98 -11.45 -1.33
C TYR A 97 1.51 -10.02 -1.65
N HIS A 98 0.66 -9.41 -0.83
CA HIS A 98 0.14 -8.04 -0.99
C HIS A 98 -0.28 -7.69 -2.42
N PRO A 99 -1.14 -8.50 -3.06
CA PRO A 99 -1.42 -8.38 -4.50
C PRO A 99 -2.08 -7.05 -4.86
N HIS A 100 -2.97 -6.50 -4.03
CA HIS A 100 -3.65 -5.25 -4.35
C HIS A 100 -2.69 -4.05 -4.40
N PRO A 101 -1.85 -3.81 -3.36
CA PRO A 101 -0.75 -2.86 -3.49
C PRO A 101 0.10 -3.09 -4.73
N MET A 102 0.47 -4.32 -5.07
CA MET A 102 1.26 -4.57 -6.28
C MET A 102 0.54 -4.10 -7.56
N PHE A 103 -0.71 -4.50 -7.76
CA PHE A 103 -1.43 -4.19 -8.99
C PHE A 103 -1.83 -2.72 -9.11
N ILE A 104 -2.16 -2.03 -8.01
CA ILE A 104 -2.61 -0.63 -8.08
C ILE A 104 -1.50 0.34 -8.53
N HIS A 105 -0.22 -0.01 -8.34
CA HIS A 105 0.90 0.85 -8.75
C HIS A 105 1.06 0.89 -10.28
N PHE A 106 0.65 -0.15 -11.01
CA PHE A 106 0.71 -0.16 -12.48
C PHE A 106 -0.12 0.95 -13.12
N PRO A 107 -1.46 1.03 -12.94
CA PRO A 107 -2.25 2.10 -13.52
C PRO A 107 -1.87 3.48 -12.98
N ILE A 108 -1.52 3.61 -11.70
CA ILE A 108 -1.09 4.90 -11.13
C ILE A 108 0.22 5.37 -11.78
N GLY A 109 1.20 4.48 -11.93
CA GLY A 109 2.46 4.78 -12.59
C GLY A 109 2.27 5.16 -14.06
N LEU A 110 1.44 4.41 -14.79
CA LEU A 110 1.12 4.68 -16.18
C LEU A 110 0.36 6.00 -16.36
N LEU A 111 -0.56 6.35 -15.45
CA LEU A 111 -1.24 7.65 -15.45
C LEU A 111 -0.24 8.80 -15.33
N ASN A 112 0.64 8.73 -14.32
CA ASN A 112 1.65 9.77 -14.08
C ASN A 112 2.63 9.88 -15.25
N PHE A 113 3.05 8.75 -15.81
CA PHE A 113 3.90 8.74 -17.00
C PHE A 113 3.18 9.33 -18.22
N ALA A 114 1.92 8.97 -18.45
CA ALA A 114 1.11 9.51 -19.52
C ALA A 114 0.97 11.04 -19.42
N ILE A 115 0.69 11.54 -18.22
CA ILE A 115 0.59 12.98 -17.95
C ILE A 115 1.92 13.69 -18.19
N LEU A 116 3.04 13.11 -17.73
CA LEU A 116 4.37 13.65 -17.97
C LEU A 116 4.65 13.75 -19.48
N MET A 117 4.38 12.68 -20.24
CA MET A 117 4.59 12.66 -21.69
C MET A 117 3.72 13.71 -22.39
N TYR A 118 2.46 13.88 -21.96
CA TYR A 118 1.58 14.92 -22.50
C TYR A 118 2.12 16.33 -22.21
N ILE A 119 2.59 16.60 -20.98
CA ILE A 119 3.21 17.89 -20.64
C ILE A 119 4.42 18.14 -21.53
N LEU A 120 5.29 17.15 -21.71
CA LEU A 120 6.46 17.30 -22.58
C LEU A 120 6.06 17.55 -24.03
N TYR A 121 4.98 16.93 -24.53
CA TYR A 121 4.40 17.28 -25.82
C TYR A 121 4.00 18.76 -25.87
N LEU A 122 3.23 19.26 -24.90
CA LEU A 122 2.79 20.66 -24.89
C LEU A 122 3.95 21.67 -24.85
N VAL A 123 5.08 21.29 -24.22
CA VAL A 123 6.27 22.14 -24.14
C VAL A 123 7.12 22.09 -25.42
N THR A 124 7.25 20.91 -26.03
CA THR A 124 8.19 20.68 -27.14
C THR A 124 7.54 20.71 -28.52
N GLY A 125 6.23 20.50 -28.60
CA GLY A 125 5.50 20.27 -29.84
C GLY A 125 5.75 18.89 -30.50
N ALA A 126 6.55 18.01 -29.87
CA ALA A 126 6.87 16.72 -30.48
C ALA A 126 5.69 15.73 -30.36
N GLU A 127 5.02 15.47 -31.48
CA GLU A 127 3.81 14.62 -31.55
C GLU A 127 4.01 13.18 -31.04
N SER A 128 5.24 12.66 -31.12
CA SER A 128 5.60 11.34 -30.60
C SER A 128 5.40 11.23 -29.08
N LEU A 129 5.53 12.33 -28.35
CA LEU A 129 5.33 12.36 -26.90
C LEU A 129 3.85 12.27 -26.54
N GLU A 130 2.96 12.94 -27.27
CA GLU A 130 1.51 12.77 -27.11
C GLU A 130 1.09 11.35 -27.45
N THR A 131 1.62 10.83 -28.55
CA THR A 131 1.37 9.45 -28.97
C THR A 131 1.80 8.48 -27.86
N THR A 132 2.95 8.72 -27.23
CA THR A 132 3.42 7.94 -26.07
C THR A 132 2.47 8.08 -24.86
N ALA A 133 2.00 9.29 -24.58
CA ALA A 133 1.02 9.56 -23.51
C ALA A 133 -0.28 8.78 -23.73
N PHE A 134 -0.79 8.75 -24.97
CA PHE A 134 -1.96 7.98 -25.34
C PHE A 134 -1.76 6.47 -25.15
N HIS A 135 -0.64 5.91 -25.62
CA HIS A 135 -0.35 4.49 -25.43
C HIS A 135 -0.28 4.12 -23.95
N ALA A 136 0.38 4.94 -23.13
CA ALA A 136 0.42 4.75 -21.69
C ALA A 136 -0.97 4.79 -21.05
N MET A 137 -1.82 5.73 -21.46
CA MET A 137 -3.23 5.82 -21.02
C MET A 137 -4.05 4.60 -21.45
N ALA A 138 -3.87 4.09 -22.67
CA ALA A 138 -4.57 2.89 -23.14
C ALA A 138 -4.17 1.64 -22.35
N VAL A 139 -2.86 1.43 -22.12
CA VAL A 139 -2.35 0.33 -21.29
C VAL A 139 -2.81 0.50 -19.83
N MET A 140 -2.87 1.74 -19.34
CA MET A 140 -3.41 2.04 -18.01
C MET A 140 -4.84 1.52 -17.86
N VAL A 141 -5.73 1.81 -18.81
CA VAL A 141 -7.14 1.35 -18.79
C VAL A 141 -7.21 -0.17 -18.72
N ILE A 142 -6.37 -0.89 -19.47
CA ILE A 142 -6.33 -2.36 -19.44
C ILE A 142 -5.82 -2.86 -18.07
N SER A 143 -4.79 -2.21 -17.51
CA SER A 143 -4.20 -2.58 -16.21
C SER A 143 -5.11 -2.33 -15.00
N ILE A 144 -6.22 -1.60 -15.17
CA ILE A 144 -7.24 -1.42 -14.13
C ILE A 144 -7.94 -2.76 -13.81
N ILE A 145 -8.10 -3.66 -14.79
CA ILE A 145 -8.79 -4.95 -14.60
C ILE A 145 -8.18 -5.77 -13.44
N PRO A 146 -6.86 -6.11 -13.44
CA PRO A 146 -6.26 -6.82 -12.31
C PRO A 146 -6.23 -6.00 -11.02
N SER A 147 -6.17 -4.67 -11.11
CA SER A 147 -6.22 -3.77 -9.94
C SER A 147 -7.55 -3.81 -9.22
N VAL A 148 -8.66 -3.83 -9.97
CA VAL A 148 -10.02 -3.97 -9.43
C VAL A 148 -10.23 -5.36 -8.87
N ALA A 149 -9.82 -6.41 -9.58
CA ALA A 149 -9.95 -7.80 -9.10
C ALA A 149 -9.21 -8.01 -7.77
N SER A 150 -7.95 -7.56 -7.70
CA SER A 150 -7.16 -7.63 -6.46
C SER A 150 -7.72 -6.74 -5.34
N GLY A 151 -8.28 -5.57 -5.67
CA GLY A 151 -8.92 -4.67 -4.71
C GLY A 151 -10.19 -5.26 -4.12
N TRP A 152 -11.05 -5.86 -4.94
CA TRP A 152 -12.24 -6.57 -4.49
C TRP A 152 -11.89 -7.75 -3.58
N PHE A 153 -10.88 -8.54 -3.96
CA PHE A 153 -10.38 -9.64 -3.13
C PHE A 153 -9.85 -9.12 -1.78
N SER A 154 -9.06 -8.05 -1.79
CA SER A 154 -8.57 -7.41 -0.57
C SER A 154 -9.70 -6.94 0.35
N TRP A 155 -10.72 -6.30 -0.22
CA TRP A 155 -11.90 -5.83 0.51
C TRP A 155 -12.67 -6.95 1.19
N LYS A 156 -12.84 -8.09 0.50
CA LYS A 156 -13.50 -9.27 1.07
C LYS A 156 -12.67 -9.92 2.18
N VAL A 157 -11.38 -10.12 1.97
CA VAL A 157 -10.54 -10.92 2.87
C VAL A 157 -10.06 -10.13 4.09
N ASN A 158 -9.65 -8.87 3.91
CA ASN A 158 -9.05 -8.08 4.98
C ASN A 158 -10.04 -7.17 5.70
N TYR A 159 -11.14 -6.81 5.03
CA TYR A 159 -12.13 -5.89 5.57
C TYR A 159 -13.51 -6.55 5.75
N LEU A 160 -13.63 -7.86 5.51
CA LEU A 160 -14.87 -8.63 5.67
C LEU A 160 -16.07 -8.04 4.90
N GLY A 161 -15.80 -7.31 3.81
CA GLY A 161 -16.85 -6.61 3.07
C GLY A 161 -17.42 -5.39 3.80
N ALA A 162 -16.74 -4.86 4.81
CA ALA A 162 -17.17 -3.68 5.55
C ALA A 162 -17.29 -2.47 4.60
N TRP A 163 -18.43 -1.80 4.67
CA TRP A 163 -18.67 -0.58 3.91
C TRP A 163 -18.51 0.64 4.82
N ASN A 164 -17.65 1.56 4.41
CA ASN A 164 -17.44 2.82 5.12
C ASN A 164 -17.19 3.95 4.12
N ARG A 165 -17.11 5.19 4.62
CA ARG A 165 -16.90 6.37 3.78
C ARG A 165 -15.62 6.28 2.94
N ILE A 166 -14.56 5.64 3.47
CA ILE A 166 -13.30 5.48 2.74
C ILE A 166 -13.50 4.57 1.52
N PHE A 167 -14.11 3.40 1.70
CA PHE A 167 -14.41 2.49 0.58
C PHE A 167 -15.39 3.10 -0.42
N ALA A 168 -16.42 3.80 0.05
CA ALA A 168 -17.37 4.48 -0.83
C ALA A 168 -16.70 5.52 -1.72
N VAL A 169 -15.91 6.44 -1.14
CA VAL A 169 -15.19 7.47 -1.89
C VAL A 169 -14.18 6.86 -2.84
N LYS A 170 -13.37 5.88 -2.39
CA LYS A 170 -12.39 5.22 -3.27
C LYS A 170 -13.06 4.53 -4.46
N THR A 171 -14.18 3.84 -4.22
CA THR A 171 -14.91 3.13 -5.28
C THR A 171 -15.49 4.12 -6.28
N PHE A 172 -16.12 5.18 -5.81
CA PHE A 172 -16.71 6.22 -6.66
C PHE A 172 -15.65 6.98 -7.47
N CYS A 173 -14.57 7.45 -6.83
CA CYS A 173 -13.47 8.11 -7.54
C CYS A 173 -12.78 7.18 -8.52
N SER A 174 -12.62 5.88 -8.21
CA SER A 174 -12.04 4.90 -9.15
C SER A 174 -12.94 4.70 -10.38
N ALA A 175 -14.26 4.67 -10.19
CA ALA A 175 -15.21 4.59 -11.30
C ALA A 175 -15.14 5.84 -12.19
N ILE A 176 -15.12 7.04 -11.59
CA ILE A 176 -14.94 8.30 -12.32
C ILE A 176 -13.63 8.27 -13.11
N LEU A 177 -12.52 7.93 -12.46
CA LEU A 177 -11.20 7.89 -13.09
C LEU A 177 -11.18 6.94 -14.29
N PHE A 178 -11.74 5.72 -14.12
CA PHE A 178 -11.87 4.75 -15.20
C PHE A 178 -12.71 5.29 -16.36
N THR A 179 -13.87 5.88 -16.07
CA THR A 179 -14.74 6.46 -17.10
C THR A 179 -14.04 7.60 -17.85
N MET A 180 -13.35 8.50 -17.15
CA MET A 180 -12.58 9.57 -17.77
C MET A 180 -11.49 9.02 -18.68
N ALA A 181 -10.69 8.06 -18.19
CA ALA A 181 -9.63 7.44 -18.96
C ALA A 181 -10.15 6.71 -20.20
N LEU A 182 -11.26 5.98 -20.05
CA LEU A 182 -11.90 5.28 -21.17
C LEU A 182 -12.40 6.28 -22.21
N ILE A 183 -13.05 7.38 -21.80
CA ILE A 183 -13.49 8.43 -22.73
C ILE A 183 -12.31 9.04 -23.47
N VAL A 184 -11.20 9.36 -22.77
CA VAL A 184 -9.97 9.88 -23.39
C VAL A 184 -9.44 8.92 -24.46
N VAL A 185 -9.35 7.63 -24.15
CA VAL A 185 -8.89 6.61 -25.10
C VAL A 185 -9.84 6.49 -26.29
N LEU A 186 -11.15 6.46 -26.05
CA LEU A 186 -12.15 6.35 -27.11
C LEU A 186 -12.18 7.58 -28.03
N ILE A 187 -12.05 8.79 -27.47
CA ILE A 187 -11.94 10.03 -28.25
C ILE A 187 -10.71 9.95 -29.16
N ARG A 188 -9.54 9.59 -28.62
CA ARG A 188 -8.28 9.51 -29.39
C ARG A 188 -8.30 8.42 -30.47
N LEU A 189 -9.00 7.32 -30.23
CA LEU A 189 -9.21 6.26 -31.23
C LEU A 189 -10.18 6.68 -32.34
N SER A 190 -11.21 7.45 -31.99
CA SER A 190 -12.23 7.91 -32.93
C SER A 190 -11.78 9.12 -33.75
N PHE A 191 -10.92 9.96 -33.16
CA PHE A 191 -10.38 11.17 -33.77
C PHE A 191 -8.87 11.20 -33.56
N PRO A 192 -8.07 10.55 -34.43
CA PRO A 192 -6.62 10.45 -34.27
C PRO A 192 -5.91 11.80 -34.16
N GLU A 193 -6.39 12.81 -34.89
CA GLU A 193 -5.78 14.14 -34.90
C GLU A 193 -6.26 15.06 -33.76
N VAL A 194 -7.12 14.56 -32.86
CA VAL A 194 -7.74 15.38 -31.81
C VAL A 194 -6.72 16.09 -30.93
N ALA A 195 -5.57 15.46 -30.68
CA ALA A 195 -4.54 15.96 -29.78
C ALA A 195 -3.62 17.03 -30.42
N PHE A 196 -3.66 17.15 -31.75
CA PHE A 196 -2.85 18.08 -32.55
C PHE A 196 -3.66 19.27 -33.08
N GLY A 197 -4.97 19.28 -32.82
CA GLY A 197 -5.88 20.37 -33.18
C GLY A 197 -5.96 21.49 -32.13
N SER A 198 -6.87 22.44 -32.37
CA SER A 198 -7.13 23.57 -31.47
C SER A 198 -8.63 23.82 -31.19
N GLY A 199 -9.49 22.92 -31.67
CA GLY A 199 -10.96 23.03 -31.55
C GLY A 199 -11.51 22.65 -30.17
N GLY A 200 -12.83 22.75 -30.01
CA GLY A 200 -13.49 22.41 -28.73
C GLY A 200 -13.25 20.97 -28.26
N LEU A 201 -13.19 20.01 -29.19
CA LEU A 201 -12.92 18.61 -28.87
C LEU A 201 -11.48 18.40 -28.37
N PHE A 202 -10.50 19.16 -28.88
CA PHE A 202 -9.12 19.16 -28.37
C PHE A 202 -9.08 19.62 -26.90
N TRP A 203 -9.78 20.70 -26.56
CA TRP A 203 -9.82 21.19 -25.19
C TRP A 203 -10.56 20.23 -24.26
N LEU A 204 -11.66 19.64 -24.70
CA LEU A 204 -12.35 18.60 -23.92
C LEU A 204 -11.42 17.40 -23.66
N TYR A 205 -10.74 16.90 -24.70
CA TYR A 205 -9.77 15.82 -24.59
C TYR A 205 -8.64 16.17 -23.60
N THR A 206 -8.04 17.35 -23.75
CA THR A 206 -6.96 17.84 -22.86
C THR A 206 -7.43 17.98 -21.41
N LEU A 207 -8.61 18.58 -21.18
CA LEU A 207 -9.19 18.74 -19.85
C LEU A 207 -9.52 17.39 -19.19
N LEU A 208 -10.06 16.44 -19.94
CA LEU A 208 -10.30 15.09 -19.45
C LEU A 208 -8.99 14.35 -19.15
N PHE A 209 -7.94 14.59 -19.95
CA PHE A 209 -6.62 14.00 -19.72
C PHE A 209 -6.04 14.46 -18.37
N PHE A 210 -5.94 15.78 -18.15
CA PHE A 210 -5.37 16.34 -16.92
C PHE A 210 -6.31 16.28 -15.71
N GLY A 211 -7.62 16.28 -15.94
CA GLY A 211 -8.64 16.18 -14.87
C GLY A 211 -8.56 14.87 -14.08
N GLN A 212 -7.85 13.86 -14.60
CA GLN A 212 -7.61 12.60 -13.88
C GLN A 212 -6.68 12.77 -12.67
N LEU A 213 -5.79 13.78 -12.66
CA LEU A 213 -4.86 14.05 -11.55
C LEU A 213 -5.55 14.24 -10.20
N PRO A 214 -6.49 15.19 -10.03
CA PRO A 214 -7.14 15.40 -8.73
C PRO A 214 -7.95 14.18 -8.30
N VAL A 215 -8.55 13.43 -9.24
CA VAL A 215 -9.31 12.21 -8.93
C VAL A 215 -8.37 11.11 -8.43
N SER A 216 -7.24 10.88 -9.10
CA SER A 216 -6.20 9.96 -8.67
C SER A 216 -5.61 10.34 -7.31
N GLY A 217 -5.36 11.64 -7.09
CA GLY A 217 -4.91 12.19 -5.80
C GLY A 217 -5.90 11.91 -4.67
N ALA A 218 -7.20 12.05 -4.91
CA ALA A 218 -8.23 11.70 -3.94
C ALA A 218 -8.21 10.20 -3.61
N ILE A 219 -8.10 9.31 -4.60
CA ILE A 219 -7.98 7.86 -4.39
C ILE A 219 -6.76 7.54 -3.52
N GLY A 220 -5.62 8.16 -3.83
CA GLY A 220 -4.37 8.01 -3.06
C GLY A 220 -4.51 8.48 -1.62
N TYR A 221 -5.09 9.67 -1.39
CA TYR A 221 -5.32 10.24 -0.06
C TYR A 221 -6.17 9.32 0.82
N TYR A 222 -7.31 8.84 0.32
CA TYR A 222 -8.16 7.90 1.06
C TYR A 222 -7.54 6.51 1.16
N GLY A 223 -6.70 6.11 0.20
CA GLY A 223 -5.90 4.90 0.29
C GLY A 223 -4.91 4.92 1.45
N GLY A 224 -4.19 6.03 1.63
CA GLY A 224 -3.25 6.22 2.74
C GLY A 224 -3.91 6.15 4.12
N LYS A 225 -5.18 6.57 4.25
CA LYS A 225 -5.93 6.44 5.51
C LYS A 225 -6.25 4.99 5.92
N LEU A 226 -6.25 4.05 4.96
CA LEU A 226 -6.41 2.64 5.29
C LEU A 226 -5.11 2.03 5.85
N THR A 227 -3.96 2.53 5.39
CA THR A 227 -2.64 2.00 5.79
C THR A 227 -2.11 2.69 7.05
N TRP A 228 -2.38 3.98 7.21
CA TRP A 228 -1.93 4.78 8.34
C TRP A 228 -3.15 5.34 9.07
N GLN A 229 -3.63 4.59 10.07
CA GLN A 229 -4.69 5.07 10.95
C GLN A 229 -4.07 6.09 11.92
N SER A 230 -4.28 7.38 11.66
CA SER A 230 -4.00 8.49 12.58
C SER A 230 -5.25 8.87 13.36
#